data_AF-A0A9P1IES8-F1
#
_entry.id   AF-A0A9P1IES8-F1
#
_cell.length_a   1.000
_cell.length_b   1.000
_cell.length_c   1.000
_cell.angle_alpha   90.00
_cell.angle_beta   90.00
_cell.angle_gamma   90.00
#
_symmetry.space_group_name_H-M   'P 1'
#
loop_
_entity.id
_entity.type
_entity.pdbx_description
1 polymer ?
#
loop_
_entity_poly.entity_id
_entity_poly.type
_entity_poly.pdbx_seq_one_letter_code
_entity_poly.pdbx_strand_id
1 'polypeptide(L)'
;MKSNQFGEPGNDDFTVELSIKFTENYPEGIPETTIDGIDEQFEVTRIFEAIEKMKAVAEENLCMVMVFSIVSAMQEEIEELLNVKRRRLLEIEQKIGKCCDAEEFTRLEGEIRCGAEGGK
;
A
#
# COMPACT_ATOMS: atom_id res chain seq x y z
N MET A 1 -28.60 -18.49 -0.53
CA MET A 1 -27.37 -18.32 0.25
C MET A 1 -26.23 -18.27 -0.75
N LYS A 2 -25.81 -17.08 -1.18
CA LYS A 2 -24.71 -16.94 -2.14
C LYS A 2 -23.41 -16.90 -1.37
N SER A 3 -22.51 -17.79 -1.75
CA SER A 3 -21.21 -18.05 -1.16
C SER A 3 -20.41 -16.77 -0.94
N ASN A 4 -19.75 -16.68 0.21
CA ASN A 4 -18.66 -15.74 0.45
C ASN A 4 -17.61 -15.94 -0.66
N GLN A 5 -17.58 -15.00 -1.60
CA GLN A 5 -16.47 -14.84 -2.51
C GLN A 5 -15.38 -14.09 -1.74
N PHE A 6 -14.58 -14.83 -0.97
CA PHE A 6 -13.20 -14.38 -0.75
C PHE A 6 -12.57 -14.45 -2.14
N GLY A 7 -12.34 -13.29 -2.74
CA GLY A 7 -11.64 -13.20 -4.02
C GLY A 7 -10.32 -13.95 -3.91
N GLU A 8 -9.91 -14.60 -4.99
CA GLU A 8 -8.52 -15.02 -5.13
C GLU A 8 -7.64 -13.82 -4.79
N PRO A 9 -6.62 -13.96 -3.92
CA PRO A 9 -5.78 -12.82 -3.57
C PRO A 9 -5.23 -12.28 -4.87
N GLY A 10 -5.61 -11.04 -5.18
CA GLY A 10 -5.06 -10.37 -6.34
C GLY A 10 -3.55 -10.32 -6.15
N ASN A 11 -2.79 -10.29 -7.24
CA ASN A 11 -1.32 -10.10 -7.21
C ASN A 11 -0.88 -8.77 -6.53
N ASP A 12 -1.85 -8.04 -5.96
CA ASP A 12 -1.77 -6.75 -5.32
C ASP A 12 -2.06 -6.76 -3.81
N ASP A 13 -2.47 -7.89 -3.25
CA ASP A 13 -2.76 -7.98 -1.82
C ASP A 13 -1.46 -8.06 -1.00
N PHE A 14 -1.56 -7.71 0.29
CA PHE A 14 -0.48 -7.89 1.26
C PHE A 14 -1.03 -8.37 2.58
N THR A 15 -0.20 -9.07 3.34
CA THR A 15 -0.54 -9.55 4.68
C THR A 15 0.27 -8.77 5.70
N VAL A 16 -0.39 -8.36 6.77
CA VAL A 16 0.24 -7.69 7.90
C VAL A 16 0.07 -8.55 9.14
N GLU A 17 1.15 -8.70 9.90
CA GLU A 17 1.10 -9.23 11.26
C GLU A 17 1.24 -8.08 12.25
N LEU A 18 0.22 -7.88 13.09
CA LEU A 18 0.25 -6.94 14.20
C LEU A 18 0.46 -7.72 15.50
N SER A 19 1.62 -7.54 16.11
CA SER A 19 1.93 -8.11 17.42
C SER A 19 1.69 -7.07 18.50
N ILE A 20 0.90 -7.44 19.53
CA ILE A 20 0.61 -6.60 20.70
C ILE A 20 1.07 -7.35 21.93
N LYS A 21 2.05 -6.77 22.64
CA LYS A 21 2.57 -7.31 23.90
C LYS A 21 2.16 -6.40 25.06
N PHE A 22 1.39 -6.98 25.98
CA PHE A 22 0.96 -6.27 27.18
C PHE A 22 2.12 -6.10 28.15
N THR A 23 2.31 -4.87 28.63
CA THR A 23 3.25 -4.55 29.70
C THR A 23 2.61 -4.82 31.06
N GLU A 24 3.42 -4.92 32.12
CA GLU A 24 2.91 -5.13 33.49
C GLU A 24 1.97 -4.01 33.97
N ASN A 25 2.11 -2.82 33.39
CA ASN A 25 1.31 -1.65 33.74
C ASN A 25 0.05 -1.51 32.87
N TYR A 26 -0.21 -2.41 31.93
CA TYR A 26 -1.42 -2.31 31.11
C TYR A 26 -2.69 -2.52 31.96
N PRO A 27 -3.76 -1.71 31.83
CA PRO A 27 -3.99 -0.67 30.80
C PRO A 27 -3.53 0.75 31.17
N GLU A 28 -2.90 0.95 32.33
CA GLU A 28 -2.35 2.24 32.76
C GLU A 28 -1.09 2.64 31.98
N GLY A 29 -0.43 1.67 31.33
CA GLY A 29 0.66 1.87 30.37
C GLY A 29 0.29 1.35 28.98
N ILE A 30 0.93 1.92 27.96
CA ILE A 30 0.77 1.50 26.57
C ILE A 30 1.38 0.10 26.35
N PRO A 31 0.74 -0.76 25.53
CA PRO A 31 1.35 -2.01 25.11
C PRO A 31 2.49 -1.78 24.11
N GLU A 32 3.42 -2.72 24.01
CA GLU A 32 4.41 -2.72 22.94
C GLU A 32 3.76 -3.27 21.66
N THR A 33 3.81 -2.51 20.57
CA THR A 33 3.23 -2.88 19.27
C THR A 33 4.29 -2.98 18.19
N THR A 34 4.25 -4.04 17.38
CA THR A 34 5.11 -4.20 16.20
C THR A 34 4.28 -4.61 15.00
N ILE A 35 4.74 -4.20 13.81
CA ILE A 35 4.14 -4.53 12.52
C ILE A 35 5.19 -5.29 11.71
N ASP A 36 4.80 -6.44 11.18
CA ASP A 36 5.66 -7.29 10.36
C ASP A 36 4.93 -7.71 9.06
N GLY A 37 5.69 -8.12 8.04
CA GLY A 37 5.16 -8.69 6.79
C GLY A 37 4.93 -7.69 5.65
N ILE A 38 5.30 -6.42 5.84
CA ILE A 38 5.11 -5.35 4.85
C ILE A 38 6.38 -4.59 4.45
N ASP A 39 7.52 -4.95 5.02
CA ASP A 39 8.83 -4.29 4.79
C ASP A 39 9.30 -4.33 3.34
N GLU A 40 8.91 -5.38 2.58
CA GLU A 40 9.25 -5.51 1.17
C GLU A 40 8.37 -4.62 0.26
N GLN A 41 7.22 -4.16 0.76
CA GLN A 41 6.21 -3.47 -0.03
C GLN A 41 6.13 -1.97 0.27
N PHE A 42 6.56 -1.56 1.46
CA PHE A 42 6.48 -0.19 1.93
C PHE A 42 7.81 0.26 2.53
N GLU A 43 8.10 1.56 2.38
CA GLU A 43 9.28 2.18 2.98
C GLU A 43 9.23 2.09 4.51
N VAL A 44 10.38 1.90 5.16
CA VAL A 44 10.51 1.81 6.62
C VAL A 44 9.87 3.03 7.31
N THR A 45 10.02 4.23 6.73
CA THR A 45 9.37 5.45 7.23
C THR A 45 7.84 5.33 7.28
N ARG A 46 7.23 4.72 6.27
CA ARG A 46 5.78 4.54 6.18
C ARG A 46 5.26 3.54 7.22
N ILE A 47 6.05 2.49 7.48
CA ILE A 47 5.77 1.50 8.53
C ILE A 47 5.89 2.14 9.91
N PHE A 48 6.93 2.96 10.12
CA PHE A 48 7.10 3.71 11.36
C PHE A 48 5.94 4.68 11.63
N GLU A 49 5.46 5.39 10.60
CA GLU A 49 4.27 6.25 10.69
C GLU A 49 3.02 5.47 11.11
N ALA A 50 2.82 4.25 10.59
CA ALA A 50 1.72 3.38 10.98
C ALA A 50 1.80 2.96 12.47
N ILE A 51 3.01 2.64 12.94
CA ILE A 51 3.27 2.31 14.36
C ILE A 51 2.96 3.52 15.26
N GLU A 52 3.43 4.71 14.87
CA GLU A 52 3.19 5.93 15.64
C GLU A 52 1.70 6.29 15.71
N LYS A 53 0.92 6.05 14.64
CA LYS A 53 -0.54 6.23 14.69
C LYS A 53 -1.20 5.30 15.71
N MET A 54 -0.82 4.02 15.74
CA MET A 54 -1.32 3.09 16.77
C MET A 54 -0.92 3.49 18.18
N LYS A 55 0.30 4.01 18.34
CA LYS A 55 0.80 4.50 19.63
C LYS A 55 0.01 5.73 20.11
N ALA A 56 -0.28 6.67 19.23
CA ALA A 56 -1.12 7.83 19.57
C ALA A 56 -2.51 7.39 20.05
N VAL A 57 -3.13 6.43 19.36
CA VAL A 57 -4.43 5.85 19.77
C VAL A 57 -4.32 5.17 21.14
N ALA A 58 -3.22 4.46 21.40
CA ALA A 58 -2.97 3.85 22.71
C ALA A 58 -2.82 4.90 23.82
N GLU A 59 -2.12 5.99 23.55
CA GLU A 59 -1.94 7.11 24.49
C GLU A 59 -3.27 7.81 24.84
N GLU A 60 -4.15 8.00 23.85
CA GLU A 60 -5.48 8.58 24.06
C GLU A 60 -6.42 7.68 24.88
N ASN A 61 -6.19 6.37 24.86
CA ASN A 61 -7.03 5.37 25.52
C ASN A 61 -6.39 4.82 26.81
N LEU A 62 -5.38 5.49 27.37
CA LEU A 62 -4.77 5.12 28.64
C LEU A 62 -5.79 4.96 29.77
N CYS A 63 -5.46 4.10 30.72
CA CYS A 63 -6.33 3.71 31.84
C CYS A 63 -7.61 2.97 31.40
N MET A 64 -7.71 2.57 30.13
CA MET A 64 -8.81 1.78 29.58
C MET A 64 -8.26 0.68 28.66
N VAL A 65 -9.03 -0.41 28.50
CA VAL A 65 -8.68 -1.48 27.58
C VAL A 65 -8.78 -0.95 26.14
N MET A 66 -7.65 -0.94 25.43
CA MET A 66 -7.48 -0.22 24.15
C MET A 66 -7.17 -1.13 22.95
N VAL A 67 -7.15 -2.45 23.12
CA VAL A 67 -6.81 -3.42 22.06
C VAL A 67 -7.68 -3.23 20.83
N PHE A 68 -9.00 -3.08 21.02
CA PHE A 68 -9.92 -2.86 19.92
C PHE A 68 -9.60 -1.56 19.17
N SER A 69 -9.35 -0.47 19.91
CA SER A 69 -8.98 0.83 19.32
C SER A 69 -7.71 0.74 18.49
N ILE A 70 -6.67 0.06 18.99
CA ILE A 70 -5.41 -0.15 18.26
C ILE A 70 -5.65 -0.95 16.98
N VAL A 71 -6.42 -2.05 17.06
CA VAL A 71 -6.72 -2.89 15.90
C VAL A 71 -7.56 -2.14 14.87
N SER A 72 -8.54 -1.33 15.29
CA SER A 72 -9.33 -0.49 14.41
C SER A 72 -8.46 0.55 13.70
N ALA A 73 -7.57 1.22 14.42
CA ALA A 73 -6.62 2.16 13.82
C ALA A 73 -5.72 1.47 12.78
N MET A 74 -5.25 0.25 13.06
CA MET A 74 -4.47 -0.53 12.10
C MET A 74 -5.27 -0.93 10.86
N GLN A 75 -6.56 -1.25 11.01
CA GLN A 75 -7.44 -1.56 9.87
C GLN A 75 -7.63 -0.36 8.96
N GLU A 76 -7.87 0.83 9.52
CA GLU A 76 -7.92 2.09 8.77
C GLU A 76 -6.59 2.37 8.05
N GLU A 77 -5.48 2.08 8.72
CA GLU A 77 -4.14 2.24 8.16
C GLU A 77 -3.87 1.32 6.97
N ILE A 78 -4.28 0.06 7.06
CA ILE A 78 -4.19 -0.90 5.96
C ILE A 78 -4.98 -0.40 4.75
N GLU A 79 -6.16 0.20 4.95
CA GLU A 79 -6.94 0.77 3.86
C GLU A 79 -6.18 1.93 3.18
N GLU A 80 -5.53 2.80 3.93
CA GLU A 80 -4.66 3.84 3.36
C GLU A 80 -3.49 3.25 2.57
N LEU A 81 -2.82 2.23 3.11
CA LEU A 81 -1.70 1.55 2.45
C LEU A 81 -2.13 0.88 1.13
N LEU A 82 -3.29 0.22 1.11
CA LEU A 82 -3.89 -0.33 -0.12
C LEU A 82 -4.19 0.78 -1.14
N ASN A 83 -4.73 1.92 -0.68
CA ASN A 83 -5.01 3.06 -1.55
C ASN A 83 -3.73 3.70 -2.12
N VAL A 84 -2.63 3.74 -1.36
CA VAL A 84 -1.31 4.18 -1.85
C VAL A 84 -0.78 3.22 -2.91
N LYS A 85 -0.82 1.91 -2.65
CA LYS A 85 -0.36 0.88 -3.60
C LYS A 85 -1.15 0.93 -4.92
N ARG A 86 -2.48 1.01 -4.84
CA ARG A 86 -3.37 1.14 -6.02
C ARG A 86 -3.06 2.38 -6.85
N ARG A 87 -2.86 3.54 -6.21
CA ARG A 87 -2.51 4.78 -6.91
C ARG A 87 -1.18 4.65 -7.65
N ARG A 88 -0.16 4.09 -6.99
CA ARG A 88 1.17 3.89 -7.59
C ARG A 88 1.11 3.02 -8.84
N LEU A 89 0.30 1.95 -8.82
CA LEU A 89 0.15 1.07 -9.99
C LEU A 89 -0.56 1.74 -11.15
N LEU A 90 -1.63 2.48 -10.89
CA LEU A 90 -2.32 3.26 -11.90
C LEU A 90 -1.37 4.30 -12.55
N GLU A 91 -0.51 4.95 -11.76
CA GLU A 91 0.49 5.89 -12.29
C GLU A 91 1.56 5.22 -13.15
N ILE A 92 1.99 4.00 -12.79
CA ILE A 92 2.95 3.23 -13.58
C ILE A 92 2.32 2.79 -14.90
N GLU A 93 1.09 2.24 -14.87
CA GLU A 93 0.37 1.81 -16.06
C GLU A 93 0.14 2.97 -17.04
N GLN A 94 -0.27 4.14 -16.52
CA GLN A 94 -0.42 5.34 -17.34
C GLN A 94 0.90 5.84 -17.96
N LYS A 95 2.02 5.72 -17.24
CA LYS A 95 3.34 6.10 -17.78
C LYS A 95 3.81 5.13 -18.86
N ILE A 96 3.61 3.84 -18.67
CA ILE A 96 3.97 2.81 -19.66
C ILE A 96 3.14 3.01 -20.94
N GLY A 97 1.81 3.17 -20.82
CA GLY A 97 0.96 3.40 -21.98
C GLY A 97 1.39 4.63 -22.79
N LYS A 98 1.63 5.77 -22.11
CA LYS A 98 2.11 6.99 -22.77
C LYS A 98 3.48 6.83 -23.46
N CYS A 99 4.39 6.06 -22.87
CA CYS A 99 5.71 5.82 -23.46
C CYS A 99 5.60 4.94 -24.71
N CYS A 100 4.82 3.85 -24.65
CA CYS A 100 4.59 2.97 -25.79
C CYS A 100 3.93 3.71 -26.97
N ASP A 101 2.90 4.53 -26.70
CA ASP A 101 2.22 5.30 -27.74
C ASP A 101 3.17 6.33 -28.41
N ALA A 102 4.05 6.95 -27.63
CA ALA A 102 5.04 7.90 -28.15
C ALA A 102 6.12 7.21 -29.01
N GLU A 103 6.61 6.04 -28.58
CA GLU A 103 7.58 5.24 -29.32
C GLU A 103 7.00 4.76 -30.67
N GLU A 104 5.77 4.24 -30.66
CA GLU A 104 5.06 3.84 -31.88
C GLU A 104 4.88 5.00 -32.87
N PHE A 105 4.48 6.18 -32.38
CA PHE A 105 4.36 7.38 -33.20
C PHE A 105 5.69 7.77 -33.85
N THR A 106 6.78 7.78 -33.09
CA THR A 106 8.12 8.08 -33.64
C THR A 106 8.60 7.04 -34.66
N ARG A 107 8.25 5.75 -34.47
CA ARG A 107 8.60 4.68 -35.42
C ARG A 107 7.87 4.86 -36.76
N LEU A 108 6.56 5.12 -36.71
CA LEU A 108 5.73 5.34 -37.90
C LEU A 108 6.18 6.57 -38.70
N GLU A 109 6.49 7.68 -38.02
CA GLU A 109 7.03 8.90 -38.66
C GLU A 109 8.37 8.64 -39.36
N GLY A 110 9.26 7.83 -38.76
CA GLY A 110 10.52 7.42 -39.36
C GLY A 110 10.35 6.54 -40.62
N GLU A 111 9.40 5.61 -40.59
CA GLU A 111 9.06 4.74 -41.73
C GLU A 111 8.47 5.53 -42.92
N ILE A 112 7.60 6.51 -42.65
CA ILE A 112 7.03 7.38 -43.69
C ILE A 112 8.11 8.29 -44.31
N ARG A 113 9.05 8.82 -43.53
CA ARG A 113 10.13 9.67 -44.02
C ARG A 113 11.12 8.91 -44.93
N CYS A 114 11.51 7.69 -44.58
CA CYS A 114 12.40 6.85 -45.40
C CYS A 114 11.76 6.42 -46.73
N GLY A 115 10.43 6.22 -46.77
CA GLY A 115 9.71 5.84 -47.99
C GLY A 115 9.63 6.95 -49.06
N ALA A 116 9.75 8.22 -48.68
CA ALA A 116 9.62 9.36 -49.59
C ALA A 116 10.90 9.67 -50.39
N GLU A 117 12.08 9.22 -49.93
CA GLU A 117 13.37 9.51 -50.60
C GLU A 117 13.82 8.42 -51.60
N GLY A 118 13.08 7.31 -51.72
CA GLY A 118 13.45 6.14 -52.54
C GLY A 118 12.87 6.07 -53.96
N GLY A 119 12.07 7.04 -54.40
CA GLY A 119 11.43 7.02 -55.73
C GLY A 119 12.13 7.93 -56.74
N LYS A 120 13.20 7.45 -57.39
CA LYS A 120 13.75 8.01 -58.64
C LYS A 120 13.58 7.03 -59.78
#